data_AF-A0A938D047-F1
#
_entry.id   AF-A0A938D047-F1
#
_cell.length_a   1.000
_cell.length_b   1.000
_cell.length_c   1.000
_cell.angle_alpha   90.00
_cell.angle_beta   90.00
_cell.angle_gamma   90.00
#
_symmetry.space_group_name_H-M   'P 1'
#
loop_
_entity.id
_entity.type
_entity.pdbx_description
1 polymer ?
#
loop_
_entity_poly.entity_id
_entity_poly.type
_entity_poly.pdbx_seq_one_letter_code
_entity_poly.pdbx_strand_id
1 'polypeptide(L)'
;MTDRSAHVVADQSEVAAFLADAASHGADVSKVGRIDTHGAMVFLAGDRVYKVKRAVSFPFMDFSTLDRRRACCEREVTLNSRKALGLYLDAVAIRRQPGGGLGFAGDGEAVEWAVVMRRFEQAGLLDARCDAGTLTVDEVRAAAAAAAAL
;
A
#
# COMPACT_ATOMS: atom_id res chain seq x y z
N MET A 1 -9.83 -12.40 31.27
CA MET A 1 -9.22 -11.18 30.72
C MET A 1 -8.68 -11.55 29.35
N THR A 2 -9.48 -11.39 28.31
CA THR A 2 -9.19 -11.95 26.98
C THR A 2 -8.10 -11.14 26.30
N ASP A 3 -6.98 -11.79 26.05
CA ASP A 3 -5.89 -11.31 25.20
C ASP A 3 -6.44 -10.90 23.82
N ARG A 4 -6.51 -9.58 23.55
CA ARG A 4 -6.89 -9.02 22.25
C ARG A 4 -5.66 -8.69 21.41
N SER A 5 -4.75 -9.65 21.30
CA SER A 5 -3.65 -9.57 20.35
C SER A 5 -4.20 -9.60 18.92
N ALA A 6 -3.65 -8.74 18.07
CA ALA A 6 -3.88 -8.68 16.63
C ALA A 6 -4.15 -10.07 16.03
N HIS A 7 -5.34 -10.33 15.50
CA HIS A 7 -5.60 -11.59 14.81
C HIS A 7 -5.20 -11.40 13.34
N VAL A 8 -4.01 -11.86 12.97
CA VAL A 8 -3.70 -12.14 11.56
C VAL A 8 -4.67 -13.25 11.13
N VAL A 9 -5.48 -13.00 10.12
CA VAL A 9 -6.59 -13.90 9.73
C VAL A 9 -6.35 -14.65 8.43
N ALA A 10 -5.32 -14.29 7.65
CA ALA A 10 -4.91 -15.04 6.47
C ALA A 10 -3.41 -14.90 6.23
N ASP A 11 -2.81 -15.92 5.63
CA ASP A 11 -1.43 -15.87 5.15
C ASP A 11 -1.37 -15.07 3.85
N GLN A 12 -0.44 -14.11 3.79
CA GLN A 12 -0.16 -13.29 2.60
C GLN A 12 1.29 -13.46 2.13
N SER A 13 2.00 -14.51 2.57
CA SER A 13 3.40 -14.74 2.25
C SER A 13 3.65 -14.89 0.76
N GLU A 14 2.76 -15.57 0.03
CA GLU A 14 2.84 -15.71 -1.42
C GLU A 14 2.71 -14.36 -2.13
N VAL A 15 1.75 -13.52 -1.70
CA VAL A 15 1.57 -12.17 -2.23
C VAL A 15 2.77 -11.29 -1.92
N ALA A 16 3.30 -11.38 -0.69
CA ALA A 16 4.47 -10.63 -0.29
C ALA A 16 5.72 -11.05 -1.08
N ALA A 17 5.88 -12.35 -1.38
CA ALA A 17 6.96 -12.87 -2.21
C ALA A 17 6.83 -12.38 -3.65
N PHE A 18 5.63 -12.47 -4.23
CA PHE A 18 5.35 -11.94 -5.57
C PHE A 18 5.67 -10.45 -5.68
N LEU A 19 5.25 -9.64 -4.72
CA LEU A 19 5.53 -8.20 -4.72
C LEU A 19 6.99 -7.86 -4.40
N ALA A 20 7.71 -8.71 -3.67
CA ALA A 20 9.14 -8.52 -3.40
C ALA A 20 10.05 -8.94 -4.56
N ASP A 21 9.55 -9.77 -5.48
CA ASP A 21 10.29 -10.17 -6.68
C ASP A 21 10.33 -9.02 -7.70
N ALA A 22 11.55 -8.64 -8.08
CA ALA A 22 11.78 -7.58 -9.06
C ALA A 22 11.20 -7.96 -10.45
N ALA A 23 11.23 -9.24 -10.81
CA ALA A 23 10.71 -9.74 -12.09
C ALA A 23 9.20 -9.51 -12.25
N SER A 24 8.45 -9.37 -11.15
CA SER A 24 7.00 -9.10 -11.14
C SER A 24 6.62 -7.69 -11.62
N HIS A 25 7.59 -6.77 -11.70
CA HIS A 25 7.34 -5.34 -11.92
C HIS A 25 7.90 -4.82 -13.26
N GLY A 26 8.45 -5.70 -14.09
CA GLY A 26 9.04 -5.38 -15.39
C GLY A 26 10.57 -5.43 -15.40
N ALA A 27 11.15 -5.51 -16.60
CA ALA A 27 12.57 -5.82 -16.81
C ALA A 27 13.54 -4.76 -16.25
N ASP A 28 13.08 -3.51 -16.11
CA ASP A 28 13.91 -2.39 -15.64
C ASP A 28 13.99 -2.31 -14.10
N VAL A 29 13.23 -3.14 -13.37
CA VAL A 29 13.29 -3.20 -11.91
C VAL A 29 14.32 -4.24 -11.50
N SER A 30 15.37 -3.80 -10.81
CA SER A 30 16.45 -4.68 -10.31
C SER A 30 16.39 -4.96 -8.81
N LYS A 31 15.63 -4.16 -8.05
CA LYS A 31 15.45 -4.31 -6.61
C LYS A 31 14.10 -3.78 -6.17
N VAL A 32 13.49 -4.47 -5.21
CA VAL A 32 12.29 -4.02 -4.52
C VAL A 32 12.62 -3.68 -3.07
N GLY A 33 12.29 -2.47 -2.63
CA GLY A 33 12.32 -2.07 -1.22
C GLY A 33 11.03 -2.48 -0.52
N ARG A 34 11.09 -2.80 0.79
CA ARG A 34 9.91 -3.17 1.58
C ARG A 34 9.81 -2.32 2.84
N ILE A 35 8.63 -1.79 3.09
CA ILE A 35 8.27 -1.06 4.32
C ILE A 35 7.03 -1.73 4.91
N ASP A 36 7.11 -2.11 6.17
CA ASP A 36 6.04 -2.77 6.88
C ASP A 36 5.45 -1.83 7.95
N THR A 37 4.12 -1.78 7.98
CA THR A 37 3.37 -1.16 9.09
C THR A 37 2.48 -2.22 9.73
N HIS A 38 1.83 -1.88 10.84
CA HIS A 38 0.85 -2.75 11.48
C HIS A 38 -0.34 -3.12 10.58
N GLY A 39 -0.72 -2.25 9.63
CA GLY A 39 -1.91 -2.43 8.79
C GLY A 39 -1.64 -2.69 7.31
N ALA A 40 -0.39 -2.56 6.86
CA ALA A 40 -0.04 -2.68 5.44
C ALA A 40 1.40 -3.13 5.21
N MET A 41 1.64 -3.71 4.05
CA MET A 41 2.97 -3.97 3.47
C MET A 41 3.11 -3.09 2.23
N VAL A 42 4.23 -2.39 2.10
CA VAL A 42 4.51 -1.43 1.02
C VAL A 42 5.77 -1.87 0.29
N PHE A 43 5.68 -1.99 -1.03
CA PHE A 43 6.75 -2.45 -1.91
C PHE A 43 7.14 -1.34 -2.88
N LEU A 44 8.42 -0.96 -2.89
CA LEU A 44 8.98 0.12 -3.71
C LEU A 44 9.72 -0.51 -4.90
N ALA A 45 9.11 -0.48 -6.09
CA ALA A 45 9.62 -1.15 -7.29
C ALA A 45 9.76 -0.13 -8.44
N GLY A 46 10.99 0.23 -8.79
CA GLY A 46 11.26 1.25 -9.80
C GLY A 46 10.60 2.59 -9.44
N ASP A 47 9.75 3.10 -10.35
CA ASP A 47 8.95 4.32 -10.23
C ASP A 47 7.58 4.10 -9.58
N ARG A 48 7.24 2.87 -9.18
CA ARG A 48 5.96 2.50 -8.58
C ARG A 48 6.10 2.07 -7.12
N VAL A 49 4.99 2.20 -6.42
CA VAL A 49 4.77 1.66 -5.08
C VAL A 49 3.51 0.82 -5.08
N TYR A 50 3.60 -0.38 -4.51
CA TYR A 50 2.47 -1.30 -4.32
C TYR A 50 2.21 -1.44 -2.83
N LYS A 51 1.04 -0.99 -2.38
CA LYS A 51 0.63 -1.13 -0.98
C LYS A 51 -0.53 -2.11 -0.86
N VAL A 52 -0.33 -3.18 -0.11
CA VAL A 52 -1.35 -4.16 0.25
C VAL A 52 -1.74 -4.00 1.72
N LYS A 53 -3.02 -4.13 2.02
CA LYS A 53 -3.50 -4.17 3.42
C LYS A 53 -3.16 -5.53 4.01
N ARG A 54 -2.73 -5.56 5.28
CA ARG A 54 -2.56 -6.84 5.97
C ARG A 54 -3.92 -7.49 6.21
N ALA A 55 -3.99 -8.81 6.12
CA ALA A 55 -5.17 -9.59 6.47
C ALA A 55 -5.27 -9.68 8.01
N VAL A 56 -5.78 -8.61 8.63
CA VAL A 56 -5.87 -8.46 10.08
C VAL A 56 -7.25 -7.97 10.50
N SER A 57 -7.65 -8.34 11.71
CA SER A 57 -8.81 -7.76 12.39
C SER A 57 -8.40 -7.21 13.75
N PHE A 58 -8.52 -5.90 13.90
CA PHE A 58 -8.31 -5.15 15.13
C PHE A 58 -9.62 -4.53 15.60
N PRO A 59 -9.76 -4.19 16.90
CA PRO A 59 -10.95 -3.50 17.41
C PRO A 59 -11.29 -2.16 16.71
N PHE A 60 -10.33 -1.56 16.01
CA PHE A 60 -10.45 -0.26 15.34
C PHE A 60 -10.23 -0.33 13.82
N MET A 61 -9.92 -1.50 13.26
CA MET A 61 -9.57 -1.67 11.84
C MET A 61 -9.82 -3.10 11.40
N ASP A 62 -10.58 -3.29 10.33
CA ASP A 62 -10.95 -4.61 9.87
C ASP A 62 -10.66 -4.81 8.37
N PHE A 63 -9.60 -5.55 8.10
CA PHE A 63 -9.13 -5.95 6.78
C PHE A 63 -9.17 -7.48 6.60
N SER A 64 -10.05 -8.14 7.35
CA SER A 64 -10.09 -9.59 7.46
C SER A 64 -10.43 -10.30 6.16
N THR A 65 -11.32 -9.74 5.34
CA THR A 65 -11.75 -10.34 4.08
C THR A 65 -11.12 -9.64 2.88
N LEU A 66 -10.98 -10.38 1.77
CA LEU A 66 -10.48 -9.83 0.52
C LEU A 66 -11.34 -8.64 0.04
N ASP A 67 -12.67 -8.75 0.13
CA ASP A 67 -13.59 -7.66 -0.26
C ASP A 67 -13.40 -6.40 0.59
N ARG A 68 -13.13 -6.54 1.90
CA ARG A 68 -12.81 -5.39 2.76
C ARG A 68 -11.49 -4.74 2.37
N ARG A 69 -10.48 -5.53 2.00
CA ARG A 69 -9.20 -5.00 1.52
C ARG A 69 -9.35 -4.32 0.17
N ARG A 70 -10.11 -4.90 -0.76
CA ARG A 70 -10.51 -4.28 -2.03
C ARG A 70 -11.17 -2.93 -1.82
N ALA A 71 -12.27 -2.89 -1.06
CA ALA A 71 -13.03 -1.68 -0.80
C ALA A 71 -12.16 -0.61 -0.12
N CYS A 72 -11.26 -1.01 0.78
CA CYS A 72 -10.30 -0.10 1.40
C CYS A 72 -9.30 0.48 0.38
N CYS A 73 -8.75 -0.34 -0.53
CA CYS A 73 -7.84 0.13 -1.57
C CYS A 73 -8.53 1.09 -2.54
N GLU A 74 -9.72 0.75 -3.02
CA GLU A 74 -10.52 1.59 -3.93
C GLU A 74 -10.88 2.94 -3.26
N ARG A 75 -11.31 2.91 -1.99
CA ARG A 75 -11.62 4.12 -1.22
C ARG A 75 -10.38 4.97 -0.99
N GLU A 76 -9.24 4.34 -0.71
CA GLU A 76 -7.97 5.06 -0.52
C GLU A 76 -7.56 5.82 -1.78
N VAL A 77 -7.61 5.17 -2.95
CA VAL A 77 -7.31 5.81 -4.24
C VAL A 77 -8.30 6.95 -4.51
N THR A 78 -9.59 6.72 -4.28
CA THR A 78 -10.64 7.73 -4.50
C THR A 78 -10.45 8.97 -3.62
N LEU A 79 -10.12 8.78 -2.34
CA LEU A 79 -9.93 9.89 -1.40
C LEU A 79 -8.65 10.67 -1.70
N ASN A 80 -7.55 9.95 -1.93
CA ASN A 80 -6.24 10.59 -2.02
C ASN A 80 -5.93 11.17 -3.40
N SER A 81 -6.50 10.62 -4.48
CA SER A 81 -6.31 11.13 -5.86
C SER A 81 -6.71 12.60 -6.02
N ARG A 82 -7.68 13.08 -5.24
CA ARG A 82 -8.14 14.49 -5.27
C ARG A 82 -7.10 15.48 -4.74
N LYS A 83 -6.31 15.08 -3.75
CA LYS A 83 -5.37 15.96 -3.03
C LYS A 83 -3.91 15.72 -3.41
N ALA A 84 -3.58 14.50 -3.80
CA ALA A 84 -2.26 14.10 -4.26
C ALA A 84 -2.31 13.79 -5.76
N LEU A 85 -2.57 14.83 -6.56
CA LEU A 85 -2.79 14.73 -8.00
C LEU A 85 -1.63 13.97 -8.67
N GLY A 86 -1.97 12.85 -9.31
CA GLY A 86 -1.03 12.00 -10.03
C GLY A 86 -0.18 11.06 -9.17
N LEU A 87 -0.27 11.11 -7.84
CA LEU A 87 0.46 10.21 -6.94
C LEU A 87 -0.25 8.86 -6.78
N TYR A 88 -1.56 8.88 -6.53
CA TYR A 88 -2.38 7.67 -6.43
C TYR A 88 -2.93 7.33 -7.81
N LEU A 89 -2.68 6.10 -8.27
CA LEU A 89 -2.90 5.72 -9.66
C LEU A 89 -4.10 4.81 -9.81
N ASP A 90 -4.12 3.72 -9.04
CA ASP A 90 -5.17 2.71 -9.16
C ASP A 90 -5.20 1.76 -7.95
N ALA A 91 -6.30 1.02 -7.80
CA ALA A 91 -6.41 -0.16 -6.96
C ALA A 91 -6.47 -1.40 -7.86
N VAL A 92 -5.39 -2.19 -7.88
CA VAL A 92 -5.24 -3.32 -8.79
C VAL A 92 -5.39 -4.65 -8.06
N ALA A 93 -6.01 -5.62 -8.73
CA ALA A 93 -6.07 -6.99 -8.25
C ALA A 93 -4.75 -7.73 -8.54
N ILE A 94 -4.28 -8.51 -7.58
CA ILE A 94 -3.26 -9.53 -7.75
C ILE A 94 -4.00 -10.84 -7.95
N ARG A 95 -3.74 -11.51 -9.06
CA ARG A 95 -4.52 -12.64 -9.56
C ARG A 95 -3.69 -13.89 -9.71
N ARG A 96 -4.30 -15.04 -9.41
CA ARG A 96 -3.76 -16.35 -9.76
C ARG A 96 -3.75 -16.50 -11.29
N GLN A 97 -2.59 -16.77 -11.87
CA GLN A 97 -2.40 -16.96 -13.30
C GLN A 97 -2.54 -18.42 -13.71
N PRO A 98 -2.85 -18.70 -15.00
CA PRO A 98 -2.64 -20.03 -15.56
C PRO A 98 -1.20 -20.49 -15.31
N GLY A 99 -1.02 -21.65 -14.66
CA GLY A 99 0.29 -22.14 -14.23
C GLY A 99 0.61 -21.91 -12.74
N GLY A 100 -0.29 -21.30 -11.98
CA GLY A 100 -0.24 -21.26 -10.50
C GLY A 100 0.48 -20.04 -9.90
N GLY A 101 1.26 -19.29 -10.70
CA GLY A 101 1.90 -18.05 -10.26
C GLY A 101 0.92 -16.89 -10.02
N LEU A 102 1.43 -15.77 -9.52
CA LEU A 102 0.68 -14.53 -9.35
C LEU A 102 1.03 -13.51 -10.45
N GLY A 103 0.08 -12.62 -10.76
CA GLY A 103 0.25 -11.56 -11.74
C GLY A 103 -0.79 -10.46 -11.58
N PHE A 104 -0.54 -9.30 -12.20
CA PHE A 104 -1.48 -8.16 -12.18
C PHE A 104 -2.49 -8.17 -13.34
N ALA A 105 -2.21 -8.95 -14.39
CA ALA A 105 -3.04 -9.03 -15.59
C ALA A 105 -3.94 -10.28 -15.60
N GLY A 106 -4.82 -10.37 -16.60
CA GLY A 106 -5.69 -11.52 -16.82
C GLY A 106 -6.98 -11.49 -16.00
N ASP A 107 -7.75 -12.57 -16.13
CA ASP A 107 -9.09 -12.77 -15.57
C ASP A 107 -9.15 -13.81 -14.45
N GLY A 108 -8.00 -14.32 -14.02
CA GLY A 108 -7.90 -15.25 -12.90
C GLY A 108 -8.42 -14.69 -11.58
N GLU A 109 -8.66 -15.59 -10.62
CA GLU A 109 -9.17 -15.25 -9.30
C GLU A 109 -8.26 -14.22 -8.61
N ALA A 110 -8.86 -13.14 -8.10
CA ALA A 110 -8.14 -12.17 -7.29
C ALA A 110 -7.82 -12.80 -5.94
N VAL A 111 -6.53 -12.83 -5.59
CA VAL A 111 -6.05 -13.32 -4.30
C VAL A 111 -5.71 -12.18 -3.33
N GLU A 112 -5.44 -10.98 -3.86
CA GLU A 112 -5.21 -9.76 -3.07
C GLU A 112 -5.48 -8.49 -3.89
N TRP A 113 -5.55 -7.33 -3.22
CA TRP A 113 -5.61 -6.00 -3.84
C TRP A 113 -4.47 -5.11 -3.36
N ALA A 114 -3.90 -4.34 -4.30
CA ALA A 114 -2.85 -3.36 -4.03
C ALA A 114 -3.27 -1.96 -4.48
N VAL A 115 -3.00 -0.96 -3.66
CA VAL A 115 -2.96 0.44 -4.09
C VAL A 115 -1.66 0.66 -4.84
N VAL A 116 -1.73 1.16 -6.07
CA VAL A 116 -0.58 1.52 -6.89
C VAL A 116 -0.39 3.03 -6.82
N MET A 117 0.83 3.45 -6.47
CA MET A 117 1.21 4.87 -6.39
C MET A 117 2.48 5.13 -7.20
N ARG A 118 2.69 6.37 -7.62
CA ARG A 118 4.02 6.79 -8.07
C ARG A 118 4.95 6.81 -6.86
N ARG A 119 6.17 6.35 -7.05
CA ARG A 119 7.21 6.52 -6.06
C ARG A 119 7.62 7.98 -6.03
N PHE A 120 7.84 8.48 -4.82
CA PHE A 120 8.44 9.80 -4.59
C PHE A 120 9.61 9.66 -3.62
N GLU A 121 10.47 10.67 -3.64
CA GLU A 121 11.68 10.71 -2.81
C GLU A 121 11.32 10.56 -1.34
N GLN A 122 11.93 9.59 -0.66
CA GLN A 122 11.66 9.34 0.76
C GLN A 122 12.10 10.51 1.64
N ALA A 123 13.11 11.28 1.20
CA ALA A 123 13.48 12.54 1.83
C ALA A 123 12.39 13.62 1.78
N GLY A 124 11.37 13.46 0.93
CA GLY A 124 10.21 14.34 0.86
C GLY A 124 9.12 14.03 1.89
N LEU A 125 9.22 12.90 2.61
CA LEU A 125 8.29 12.57 3.69
C LEU A 125 8.44 13.57 4.84
N LEU A 126 7.31 13.90 5.50
CA LEU A 126 7.31 14.91 6.57
C LEU A 126 8.17 14.50 7.77
N ASP A 127 8.26 13.21 8.10
CA ASP A 127 9.14 12.69 9.15
C ASP A 127 10.62 12.90 8.79
N ALA A 128 11.04 12.49 7.59
CA ALA A 128 12.40 12.70 7.11
C ALA A 128 12.79 14.19 7.05
N ARG A 129 11.85 15.05 6.63
CA ARG A 129 12.07 16.50 6.62
C ARG A 129 12.13 17.11 8.02
N CYS A 130 11.35 16.57 8.96
CA CYS A 130 11.38 16.96 10.36
C CYS A 130 12.74 16.63 10.99
N ASP A 131 13.21 15.39 10.81
CA ASP A 131 14.51 14.94 11.31
C ASP A 131 15.67 15.73 10.71
N ALA A 132 15.57 16.09 9.42
CA ALA A 132 16.55 16.91 8.73
C ALA A 132 16.46 18.42 9.06
N GLY A 133 15.49 18.86 9.86
CA GLY A 133 15.28 20.28 10.19
C GLY A 133 14.83 21.15 9.00
N THR A 134 14.28 20.53 7.94
CA THR A 134 13.85 21.21 6.71
C THR A 134 12.34 21.40 6.62
N LEU A 135 11.57 20.86 7.58
CA LEU A 135 10.12 21.04 7.66
C LEU A 135 9.79 22.33 8.40
N THR A 136 9.07 23.24 7.75
CA THR A 136 8.68 24.52 8.35
C THR A 136 7.33 24.45 9.06
N VAL A 137 7.11 25.35 10.02
CA VAL A 137 5.82 25.45 10.74
C VAL A 137 4.67 25.77 9.79
N ASP A 138 4.91 26.59 8.76
CA ASP A 138 3.86 26.96 7.80
C ASP A 138 3.46 25.79 6.91
N GLU A 139 4.41 24.92 6.54
CA GLU A 139 4.10 23.65 5.85
C GLU A 139 3.31 22.69 6.75
N VAL A 140 3.64 22.61 8.05
CA VAL A 140 2.86 21.81 9.01
C VAL A 140 1.43 22.34 9.12
N ARG A 141 1.25 23.66 9.21
CA ARG A 141 -0.08 24.29 9.22
C ARG A 141 -0.85 24.03 7.93
N ALA A 142 -0.20 24.16 6.78
CA ALA A 142 -0.81 23.88 5.48
C ALA A 142 -1.24 22.40 5.37
N ALA A 143 -0.40 21.47 5.80
CA ALA A 143 -0.73 20.04 5.84
C ALA A 143 -1.91 19.76 6.77
N ALA A 144 -1.94 20.35 7.96
CA ALA A 144 -3.05 20.21 8.90
C ALA A 144 -4.38 20.76 8.33
N ALA A 145 -4.34 21.93 7.70
CA ALA A 145 -5.52 22.51 7.04
C ALA A 145 -6.01 21.63 5.87
N ALA A 146 -5.08 21.11 5.06
CA ALA A 146 -5.41 20.20 3.97
C ALA A 146 -6.05 18.88 4.48
N ALA A 147 -5.57 18.35 5.61
CA ALA A 147 -6.13 17.16 6.25
C ALA A 147 -7.53 17.43 6.83
N ALA A 148 -7.77 18.59 7.44
CA ALA A 148 -9.07 18.97 8.00
C ALA A 148 -10.18 19.11 6.94
N ALA A 149 -9.81 19.31 5.67
CA ALA A 149 -10.74 19.41 4.55
C ALA A 149 -11.05 18.05 3.87
N LEU A 150 -10.70 16.90 4.48
CA LEU A 150 -11.01 15.54 3.99
C LEU A 150 -12.40 15.09 4.45
#